data_AF-A0A3M6Q7C5-F1
#
_entry.id   AF-A0A3M6Q7C5-F1
#
_cell.length_a   1.000
_cell.length_b   1.000
_cell.length_c   1.000
_cell.angle_alpha   90.00
_cell.angle_beta   90.00
_cell.angle_gamma   90.00
#
_symmetry.space_group_name_H-M   'P 1'
#
loop_
_entity.id
_entity.type
_entity.pdbx_description
1 polymer ?
#
loop_
_entity_poly.entity_id
_entity_poly.type
_entity_poly.pdbx_seq_one_letter_code
_entity_poly.pdbx_strand_id
1 'polypeptide(L)'
;MSRKPYPSDVSDEEWSFVAPYLILMDQDAPQRQHDLREVFNALRWLVRAGAPWRMLPNDLPPWEAVYQQSRRWLDAGCFEAIVSDLRSIIRVAQGRQGQPSAVAIDGRTLQSSCESGTRAGYDGYKRRKGSKVHMA
;
A
#
# COMPACT_ATOMS: atom_id res chain seq x y z
N MET A 1 -6.43 8.41 21.21
CA MET A 1 -5.16 8.90 21.80
C MET A 1 -4.56 9.90 20.82
N SER A 2 -4.28 11.13 21.26
CA SER A 2 -3.68 12.16 20.39
C SER A 2 -2.17 12.00 20.42
N ARG A 3 -1.62 11.16 19.54
CA ARG A 3 -0.17 11.15 19.27
C ARG A 3 0.17 12.32 18.35
N LYS A 4 1.44 12.72 18.35
CA LYS A 4 1.91 13.72 17.38
C LYS A 4 1.78 13.13 15.96
N PRO A 5 1.16 13.84 15.00
CA PRO A 5 1.02 13.33 13.65
C PRO A 5 2.39 13.21 12.97
N TYR A 6 2.58 12.16 12.16
CA TYR A 6 3.72 12.04 11.27
C TYR A 6 3.43 12.77 9.95
N PRO A 7 4.45 13.27 9.23
CA PRO A 7 4.25 13.84 7.89
C PRO A 7 3.67 12.86 6.84
N SER A 8 3.67 11.57 7.14
CA SER A 8 3.08 10.50 6.31
C SER A 8 1.61 10.23 6.62
N ASP A 9 1.07 10.80 7.70
CA ASP A 9 -0.31 10.58 8.10
C ASP A 9 -1.26 11.23 7.10
N VAL A 10 -2.40 10.58 6.87
CA VAL A 10 -3.41 11.12 5.96
C VAL A 10 -4.16 12.31 6.56
N SER A 11 -4.47 13.28 5.70
CA SER A 11 -5.45 14.32 6.01
C SER A 11 -6.86 13.73 6.16
N ASP A 12 -7.80 14.52 6.66
CA ASP A 12 -9.21 14.11 6.78
C ASP A 12 -9.84 13.88 5.40
N GLU A 13 -9.49 14.71 4.41
CA GLU A 13 -9.95 14.56 3.03
C GLU A 13 -9.40 13.27 2.41
N GLU A 14 -8.09 13.05 2.52
CA GLU A 14 -7.45 11.82 2.04
C GLU A 14 -8.05 10.59 2.71
N TRP A 15 -8.29 10.64 4.01
CA TRP A 15 -8.95 9.57 4.76
C TRP A 15 -10.36 9.31 4.25
N SER A 16 -11.17 10.34 4.04
CA SER A 16 -12.54 10.18 3.54
C SER A 16 -12.59 9.52 2.17
N PHE A 17 -11.57 9.76 1.34
CA PHE A 17 -11.43 9.11 0.04
C PHE A 17 -11.03 7.64 0.15
N VAL A 18 -10.03 7.30 0.98
CA VAL A 18 -9.52 5.90 1.05
C VAL A 18 -10.35 4.99 1.95
N ALA A 19 -11.02 5.53 2.98
CA ALA A 19 -11.72 4.74 3.98
C ALA A 19 -12.74 3.75 3.38
N PRO A 20 -13.58 4.11 2.39
CA PRO A 20 -14.53 3.18 1.78
C PRO A 20 -13.89 1.91 1.20
N TYR A 21 -12.65 2.00 0.70
CA TYR A 21 -11.92 0.84 0.16
C TYR A 21 -11.28 -0.01 1.25
N LEU A 22 -10.86 0.61 2.35
CA LEU A 22 -10.11 -0.04 3.44
C LEU A 22 -11.03 -0.69 4.48
N ILE A 23 -12.29 -0.25 4.58
CA ILE A 23 -13.28 -0.80 5.49
C ILE A 23 -13.83 -2.12 4.92
N LEU A 24 -13.09 -3.21 5.16
CA LEU A 24 -13.47 -4.57 4.73
C LEU A 24 -14.46 -5.28 5.68
N MET A 25 -14.72 -4.69 6.85
CA MET A 25 -15.59 -5.21 7.90
C MET A 25 -16.27 -4.02 8.59
N ASP A 26 -17.31 -4.26 9.38
CA ASP A 26 -17.96 -3.21 10.17
C ASP A 26 -17.03 -2.65 11.25
N GLN A 27 -17.25 -1.39 11.64
CA GLN A 27 -16.45 -0.71 12.68
C GLN A 27 -16.56 -1.41 14.03
N ASP A 28 -17.73 -1.95 14.36
CA ASP A 28 -18.01 -2.64 15.62
C ASP A 28 -17.53 -4.10 15.64
N ALA A 29 -16.87 -4.57 14.58
CA ALA A 29 -16.35 -5.93 14.51
C ALA A 29 -15.30 -6.15 15.62
N PRO A 30 -15.45 -7.16 16.49
CA PRO A 30 -14.56 -7.38 17.65
C PRO A 30 -13.09 -7.64 17.26
N GLN A 31 -12.84 -7.96 15.98
CA GLN A 31 -11.51 -8.12 15.41
C GLN A 31 -10.78 -6.77 15.20
N ARG A 32 -11.47 -5.63 15.25
CA ARG A 32 -10.90 -4.28 15.16
C ARG A 32 -10.52 -3.74 16.54
N GLN A 33 -9.34 -4.14 16.99
CA GLN A 33 -8.78 -3.66 18.27
C GLN A 33 -8.08 -2.30 18.16
N HIS A 34 -7.79 -1.85 16.93
CA HIS A 34 -7.09 -0.60 16.65
C HIS A 34 -7.89 0.24 15.66
N ASP A 35 -7.81 1.56 15.80
CA ASP A 35 -8.37 2.51 14.85
C ASP A 35 -7.80 2.26 13.45
N LEU A 36 -8.69 2.10 12.46
CA LEU A 36 -8.31 1.72 11.10
C LEU A 36 -7.46 2.80 10.41
N ARG A 37 -7.72 4.08 10.71
CA ARG A 37 -6.93 5.21 10.20
C ARG A 37 -5.53 5.15 10.76
N GLU A 38 -5.37 4.82 12.03
CA GLU A 38 -4.06 4.67 12.66
C GLU A 38 -3.28 3.46 12.11
N VAL A 39 -3.96 2.36 11.83
CA VAL A 39 -3.34 1.22 11.14
C VAL A 39 -2.87 1.62 9.73
N PHE A 40 -3.66 2.42 9.01
CA PHE A 40 -3.29 2.91 7.69
C PHE A 40 -2.13 3.92 7.73
N ASN A 41 -2.15 4.85 8.70
CA ASN A 41 -1.06 5.78 8.97
C ASN A 41 0.24 5.04 9.29
N ALA A 42 0.18 3.98 10.10
CA ALA A 42 1.34 3.15 10.41
C ALA A 42 1.92 2.46 9.18
N LEU A 43 1.05 1.93 8.30
CA LEU A 43 1.50 1.36 7.03
C LEU A 43 2.16 2.42 6.13
N ARG A 44 1.55 3.61 6.02
CA ARG A 44 2.11 4.73 5.25
C ARG A 44 3.47 5.17 5.78
N TRP A 45 3.61 5.27 7.11
CA TRP A 45 4.90 5.55 7.75
C TRP A 45 5.94 4.52 7.36
N LEU A 46 5.60 3.22 7.45
CA LEU A 46 6.53 2.13 7.12
C LEU A 46 6.98 2.19 5.67
N VAL A 47 6.04 2.38 4.73
CA VAL A 47 6.34 2.50 3.30
C VAL A 47 7.20 3.73 3.01
N ARG A 48 6.92 4.85 3.68
CA ARG A 48 7.69 6.10 3.51
C ARG A 48 9.10 5.99 4.08
N ALA A 49 9.25 5.38 5.24
CA ALA A 49 10.53 5.21 5.93
C ALA A 49 11.39 4.10 5.31
N GLY A 50 10.78 3.11 4.65
CA GLY A 50 11.47 1.91 4.17
C GLY A 50 12.03 1.05 5.31
N ALA A 51 11.44 1.15 6.50
CA ALA A 51 11.95 0.53 7.70
C ALA A 51 11.51 -0.94 7.82
N PRO A 52 12.28 -1.80 8.52
CA PRO A 52 11.81 -3.13 8.90
C PRO A 52 10.55 -3.06 9.77
N TRP A 53 9.64 -4.03 9.64
CA TRP A 53 8.38 -4.06 10.40
C TRP A 53 8.55 -3.90 11.92
N ARG A 54 9.56 -4.54 12.50
CA ARG A 54 9.85 -4.47 13.94
C ARG A 54 10.39 -3.11 14.40
N MET A 55 10.71 -2.21 13.48
CA MET A 55 11.13 -0.84 13.74
C MET A 55 9.97 0.15 13.70
N LEU A 56 8.73 -0.33 13.58
CA LEU A 56 7.56 0.52 13.67
C LEU A 56 7.56 1.25 15.03
N PRO A 57 7.37 2.58 15.06
CA PRO A 57 7.30 3.35 16.30
C PRO A 57 6.27 2.80 17.29
N ASN A 58 6.61 2.82 18.58
CA ASN A 58 5.75 2.28 19.64
C ASN A 58 4.48 3.13 19.91
N ASP A 59 4.38 4.33 19.33
CA ASP A 59 3.20 5.18 19.40
C ASP A 59 2.16 4.87 18.31
N LEU A 60 2.52 4.03 17.33
CA LEU A 60 1.62 3.48 16.31
C LEU A 60 1.07 2.11 16.76
N PRO A 61 -0.01 1.60 16.14
CA PRO A 61 -0.50 0.25 16.41
C PRO A 61 0.60 -0.81 16.25
N PRO A 62 0.56 -1.91 17.03
CA PRO A 62 1.57 -2.96 16.97
C PRO A 62 1.82 -3.48 15.55
N TRP A 63 3.09 -3.72 15.21
CA TRP A 63 3.48 -4.07 13.84
C TRP A 63 2.77 -5.35 13.35
N GLU A 64 2.44 -6.29 14.24
CA GLU A 64 1.70 -7.51 13.91
C GLU A 64 0.30 -7.19 13.38
N ALA A 65 -0.41 -6.28 14.05
CA ALA A 65 -1.75 -5.85 13.66
C ALA A 65 -1.71 -5.10 12.32
N VAL A 66 -0.74 -4.19 12.17
CA VAL A 66 -0.53 -3.44 10.93
C VAL A 66 -0.20 -4.40 9.78
N TYR A 67 0.69 -5.36 10.00
CA TYR A 67 1.07 -6.35 9.00
C TYR A 67 -0.13 -7.20 8.56
N GLN A 68 -0.86 -7.78 9.51
CA GLN A 68 -2.03 -8.62 9.22
C GLN A 68 -3.11 -7.86 8.45
N GLN A 69 -3.42 -6.63 8.85
CA GLN A 69 -4.42 -5.83 8.16
C GLN A 69 -3.94 -5.40 6.76
N SER A 70 -2.66 -5.05 6.62
CA SER A 70 -2.06 -4.72 5.32
C SER A 70 -2.14 -5.88 4.34
N ARG A 71 -1.89 -7.11 4.83
CA ARG A 71 -2.07 -8.33 4.04
C ARG A 71 -3.51 -8.50 3.57
N ARG A 72 -4.50 -8.29 4.44
CA ARG A 72 -5.92 -8.35 4.06
C ARG A 72 -6.28 -7.32 2.98
N TRP A 73 -5.78 -6.09 3.09
CA TRP A 73 -6.01 -5.06 2.07
C TRP A 73 -5.38 -5.39 0.72
N LEU A 74 -4.15 -5.94 0.73
CA LEU A 74 -3.47 -6.40 -0.49
C LEU A 74 -4.23 -7.56 -1.12
N ASP A 75 -4.61 -8.56 -0.33
CA ASP A 75 -5.31 -9.75 -0.83
C ASP A 75 -6.73 -9.41 -1.35
N ALA A 76 -7.35 -8.34 -0.83
CA ALA A 76 -8.64 -7.82 -1.30
C ALA A 76 -8.52 -6.86 -2.50
N GLY A 77 -7.31 -6.51 -2.95
CA GLY A 77 -7.10 -5.59 -4.07
C GLY A 77 -7.49 -4.12 -3.78
N CYS A 78 -7.48 -3.71 -2.50
CA CYS A 78 -7.90 -2.37 -2.10
C CYS A 78 -7.05 -1.27 -2.76
N PHE A 79 -5.73 -1.48 -2.86
CA PHE A 79 -4.82 -0.46 -3.37
C PHE A 79 -4.95 -0.26 -4.87
N GLU A 80 -5.18 -1.34 -5.61
CA GLU A 80 -5.46 -1.34 -7.03
C GLU A 80 -6.75 -0.56 -7.32
N ALA A 81 -7.80 -0.79 -6.53
CA ALA A 81 -9.06 -0.06 -6.63
C ALA A 81 -8.87 1.44 -6.34
N ILE A 82 -8.17 1.80 -5.25
CA ILE A 82 -7.87 3.19 -4.90
C ILE A 82 -7.12 3.90 -6.02
N VAL A 83 -6.07 3.28 -6.57
CA VAL A 83 -5.26 3.88 -7.65
C VAL A 83 -6.07 4.02 -8.94
N SER A 84 -6.90 3.03 -9.27
CA SER A 84 -7.79 3.07 -10.43
C SER A 84 -8.75 4.26 -10.38
N ASP A 85 -9.45 4.43 -9.27
CA ASP A 85 -10.46 5.48 -9.12
C ASP A 85 -9.82 6.86 -8.99
N LEU A 86 -8.71 6.98 -8.26
CA LEU A 86 -7.94 8.23 -8.18
C LEU A 86 -7.45 8.67 -9.57
N ARG A 87 -6.95 7.74 -10.39
CA ARG A 87 -6.54 8.02 -11.77
C ARG A 87 -7.72 8.50 -12.62
N SER A 88 -8.89 7.89 -12.47
CA SER A 88 -10.12 8.32 -13.18
C SER A 88 -10.53 9.74 -12.78
N ILE A 89 -10.57 10.04 -11.48
CA ILE A 89 -10.94 11.35 -10.94
C ILE A 89 -10.00 12.45 -11.45
N ILE A 90 -8.68 12.24 -11.35
CA ILE A 90 -7.69 13.22 -11.82
C ILE A 90 -7.84 13.47 -13.33
N ARG A 91 -8.14 12.45 -14.12
CA ARG A 91 -8.34 12.59 -15.57
C ARG A 91 -9.60 13.37 -15.90
N VAL A 92 -10.71 13.07 -15.24
CA VAL A 92 -11.97 13.82 -15.44
C VAL A 92 -11.81 15.27 -15.01
N ALA A 93 -11.11 15.56 -13.91
CA ALA A 93 -10.79 16.91 -13.48
C ALA A 93 -9.95 17.69 -14.51
N GLN A 94 -9.15 17.00 -15.32
CA GLN A 94 -8.38 17.57 -16.44
C GLN A 94 -9.18 17.66 -17.75
N GLY A 95 -10.50 17.39 -17.74
CA GLY A 95 -11.35 17.40 -18.94
C GLY A 95 -11.11 16.22 -19.89
N ARG A 96 -10.54 15.11 -19.39
CA ARG A 96 -10.26 13.89 -20.18
C ARG A 96 -11.26 12.79 -19.81
N GLN A 97 -11.39 11.77 -20.66
CA GLN A 97 -12.13 10.55 -20.32
C GLN A 97 -11.49 9.85 -19.12
N GLY A 98 -12.32 9.37 -18.18
CA GLY A 98 -11.87 8.73 -16.94
C GLY A 98 -10.99 7.50 -17.19
N GLN A 99 -11.38 6.65 -18.15
CA GLN A 99 -10.52 5.55 -18.60
C GLN A 99 -9.43 6.06 -19.57
N PRO A 100 -8.18 5.61 -19.42
CA PRO A 100 -7.12 5.94 -20.35
C PRO A 100 -7.26 5.15 -21.66
N SER A 101 -6.91 5.78 -22.78
CA SER A 101 -6.86 5.13 -24.10
C SER A 101 -5.56 4.35 -24.34
N ALA A 102 -4.52 4.62 -23.55
CA ALA A 102 -3.22 3.95 -23.63
C ALA A 102 -2.61 3.80 -22.24
N VAL A 103 -1.87 2.72 -22.03
CA VAL A 103 -1.14 2.40 -20.79
C VAL A 103 0.33 2.18 -21.16
N ALA A 104 1.24 2.83 -20.41
CA ALA A 104 2.66 2.55 -20.49
C ALA A 104 3.00 1.53 -19.41
N ILE A 105 3.47 0.35 -19.82
CA ILE A 105 3.87 -0.72 -18.91
C ILE A 105 5.38 -0.79 -18.91
N ASP A 106 5.98 -0.61 -17.74
CA ASP A 106 7.42 -0.80 -17.55
C ASP A 106 7.70 -2.04 -16.72
N GLY A 107 8.77 -2.74 -17.08
CA GLY A 107 9.23 -3.94 -16.41
C GLY A 107 10.53 -3.66 -15.66
N ARG A 108 10.55 -3.98 -14.37
CA ARG A 108 11.77 -3.97 -13.56
C ARG A 108 12.02 -5.33 -12.94
N THR A 109 13.29 -5.60 -12.63
CA THR A 109 13.68 -6.82 -11.92
C THR A 109 14.09 -6.44 -10.51
N LEU A 110 13.33 -6.92 -9.52
CA LEU A 110 13.65 -6.76 -8.11
C LEU A 110 14.75 -7.74 -7.75
N GLN A 111 15.89 -7.21 -7.30
CA GLN A 111 17.03 -8.01 -6.89
C GLN A 111 16.63 -8.96 -5.75
N SER A 112 16.88 -10.25 -5.94
CA SER A 112 16.63 -11.26 -4.90
C SER A 112 17.66 -11.18 -3.79
N SER A 113 17.23 -11.43 -2.56
CA SER A 113 18.11 -11.71 -1.43
C SER A 113 18.56 -13.18 -1.42
N CYS A 114 19.53 -13.52 -0.56
CA CYS A 114 19.94 -14.92 -0.32
C CYS A 114 18.76 -15.82 0.06
N GLU A 115 17.81 -15.29 0.84
CA GLU A 115 16.61 -16.00 1.31
C GLU A 115 15.60 -16.33 0.20
N SER A 116 15.74 -15.72 -0.98
CA SER A 116 14.80 -15.97 -2.08
C SER A 116 14.94 -17.39 -2.62
N GLY A 117 16.13 -17.99 -2.50
CA GLY A 117 16.38 -19.38 -2.91
C GLY A 117 15.96 -19.66 -4.35
N THR A 118 15.23 -20.75 -4.55
CA THR A 118 14.72 -21.19 -5.86
C THR A 118 13.57 -20.33 -6.42
N ARG A 119 13.03 -19.39 -5.63
CA ARG A 119 11.94 -18.49 -6.05
C ARG A 119 12.43 -17.37 -6.96
N ALA A 120 13.73 -17.13 -7.03
CA ALA A 120 14.32 -16.08 -7.85
C ALA A 120 14.80 -16.61 -9.20
N GLY A 121 14.35 -15.98 -10.30
CA GLY A 121 14.86 -16.24 -11.65
C GLY A 121 16.13 -15.44 -11.95
N TYR A 122 16.78 -15.72 -13.08
CA TYR A 122 17.86 -14.86 -13.61
C TYR A 122 17.35 -14.03 -14.78
N ASP A 123 17.44 -12.70 -14.67
CA ASP A 123 17.19 -11.79 -15.77
C ASP A 123 18.49 -11.53 -16.53
N GLY A 124 18.62 -12.11 -17.73
CA GLY A 124 19.80 -11.96 -18.58
C GLY A 124 20.00 -10.55 -19.13
N TYR A 125 18.93 -9.78 -19.33
CA TYR A 125 19.02 -8.40 -19.82
C TYR A 125 19.55 -7.47 -18.72
N LYS A 126 18.98 -7.57 -17.51
CA LYS A 126 19.43 -6.79 -16.35
C LYS A 126 20.66 -7.41 -15.64
N ARG A 127 21.08 -8.61 -16.05
CA ARG A 127 22.17 -9.43 -15.50
C ARG A 127 22.08 -9.63 -13.99
N ARG A 128 20.87 -9.86 -13.48
CA ARG A 128 20.58 -9.94 -12.04
C ARG A 128 19.64 -11.09 -11.72
N LYS A 129 19.87 -11.75 -10.58
CA LYS A 129 18.90 -12.70 -10.00
C LYS A 129 17.79 -11.92 -9.29
N GLY A 130 16.54 -12.29 -9.54
CA GLY A 130 15.41 -11.52 -9.07
C GLY A 130 14.06 -11.97 -9.63
N SER A 131 13.03 -11.25 -9.21
CA SER A 131 11.68 -11.40 -9.73
C SER A 131 11.38 -10.26 -10.68
N LYS A 132 10.89 -10.59 -11.87
CA LYS A 132 10.35 -9.58 -12.79
C LYS A 132 9.02 -9.08 -12.23
N VAL A 133 8.89 -7.77 -12.13
CA VAL A 133 7.65 -7.10 -11.75
C VAL A 133 7.31 -6.09 -12.84
N HIS A 134 6.03 -6.03 -13.16
CA HIS A 134 5.46 -5.09 -14.12
C HIS A 134 4.55 -4.15 -13.34
N MET A 135 4.71 -2.84 -13.55
CA MET A 135 3.75 -1.84 -13.09
C MET A 135 3.02 -1.26 -14.31
N ALA A 136 1.72 -1.06 -14.18
CA ALA A 136 0.81 -0.49 -15.18
C ALA A 136 0.06 0.73 -14.61
#